data_AF-A0A102DAC9-F1
#
_entry.id   AF-A0A102DAC9-F1
#
_cell.length_a   1.000
_cell.length_b   1.000
_cell.length_c   1.000
_cell.angle_alpha   90.00
_cell.angle_beta   90.00
_cell.angle_gamma   90.00
#
_symmetry.space_group_name_H-M   'P 1'
#
loop_
_entity.id
_entity.type
_entity.pdbx_description
1 polymer ?
#
loop_
_entity_poly.entity_id
_entity_poly.type
_entity_poly.pdbx_seq_one_letter_code
_entity_poly.pdbx_strand_id
1 'polypeptide(L)'
;MLALFMIGATDYPAAALAKQPPQMSAKIKALIRKEDALDDRCRAPGGDPNGRVCLERGRILLKLTHLGWCWDSEKMDPIEADNHWMRCSDAHKIP
;
A
#
# COMPACT_ATOMS: atom_id res chain seq x y z
N MET A 1 -4.70 54.01 -28.22
CA MET A 1 -4.21 53.48 -26.93
C MET A 1 -4.98 52.20 -26.62
N LEU A 2 -4.34 51.04 -26.79
CA LEU A 2 -4.83 49.74 -26.32
C LEU A 2 -3.59 48.87 -26.14
N ALA A 3 -3.08 48.82 -24.91
CA ALA A 3 -2.01 47.90 -24.54
C ALA A 3 -2.68 46.60 -24.06
N LEU A 4 -2.58 45.55 -24.88
CA LEU A 4 -2.91 44.20 -24.46
C LEU A 4 -1.88 43.75 -23.41
N PHE A 5 -2.33 43.55 -22.18
CA PHE A 5 -1.57 42.81 -21.18
C PHE A 5 -1.62 41.33 -21.56
N MET A 6 -0.56 40.85 -22.22
CA MET A 6 -0.31 39.43 -22.41
C MET A 6 -0.11 38.80 -21.03
N ILE A 7 -1.03 37.91 -20.67
CA ILE A 7 -1.00 37.09 -19.47
C ILE A 7 0.33 36.33 -19.48
N GLY A 8 1.20 36.67 -18.53
CA GLY A 8 2.42 35.91 -18.28
C GLY A 8 2.04 34.48 -17.97
N ALA A 9 2.48 33.56 -18.82
CA ALA A 9 2.58 32.16 -18.45
C ALA A 9 3.48 32.15 -17.21
N THR A 10 2.89 31.88 -16.04
CA THR A 10 3.68 31.63 -14.85
C THR A 10 4.45 30.36 -15.14
N ASP A 11 5.76 30.51 -15.27
CA ASP A 11 6.72 29.43 -15.31
C ASP A 11 6.57 28.63 -14.01
N TYR A 12 5.66 27.66 -14.00
CA TYR A 12 5.61 26.68 -12.93
C TYR A 12 6.96 25.95 -12.96
N PRO A 13 7.81 26.09 -11.93
CA PRO A 13 9.05 25.36 -11.92
C PRO A 13 8.72 23.86 -11.95
N ALA A 14 9.13 23.18 -13.02
CA ALA A 14 9.01 21.73 -13.21
C ALA A 14 9.63 20.90 -12.07
N ALA A 15 10.31 21.55 -11.11
CA ALA A 15 10.86 20.97 -9.90
C ALA A 15 9.81 20.57 -8.85
N ALA A 16 8.54 20.98 -8.99
CA ALA A 16 7.46 20.60 -8.07
C ALA A 16 6.80 19.25 -8.40
N LEU A 17 7.27 18.50 -9.41
CA LEU A 17 6.96 17.07 -9.56
C LEU A 17 7.81 16.23 -8.58
N ALA A 18 7.82 16.66 -7.33
CA ALA A 18 8.51 15.99 -6.24
C ALA A 18 7.90 14.60 -6.05
N LYS A 19 8.68 13.54 -6.33
CA LYS A 19 8.61 12.21 -5.71
C LYS A 19 7.19 11.81 -5.30
N GLN A 20 6.27 11.63 -6.26
CA GLN A 20 5.04 10.92 -5.94
C GLN A 20 5.44 9.55 -5.37
N PRO A 21 4.89 9.11 -4.23
CA PRO A 21 5.17 7.79 -3.72
C PRO A 21 4.85 6.77 -4.82
N PRO A 22 5.66 5.71 -4.98
CA PRO A 22 5.45 4.74 -6.04
C PRO A 22 4.03 4.22 -5.94
N GLN A 23 3.23 4.53 -6.97
CA GLN A 23 1.85 4.08 -7.06
C GLN A 23 1.82 2.56 -6.97
N MET A 24 0.99 2.02 -6.08
CA MET A 24 0.93 0.60 -5.81
C MET A 24 0.54 -0.17 -7.08
N SER A 25 1.43 -1.04 -7.56
CA SER A 25 1.18 -1.81 -8.79
C SER A 25 0.00 -2.78 -8.61
N ALA A 26 -0.66 -3.14 -9.72
CA ALA A 26 -1.76 -4.10 -9.73
C ALA A 26 -1.36 -5.46 -9.12
N LYS A 27 -0.11 -5.89 -9.29
CA LYS A 27 0.43 -7.12 -8.70
C LYS A 27 0.46 -7.08 -7.18
N ILE A 28 0.83 -5.93 -6.59
CA ILE A 28 0.85 -5.75 -5.13
C ILE A 28 -0.59 -5.71 -4.60
N LYS A 29 -1.49 -4.97 -5.26
CA LYS A 29 -2.92 -4.95 -4.91
C LYS A 29 -3.54 -6.35 -4.91
N ALA A 30 -3.19 -7.19 -5.88
CA ALA A 30 -3.68 -8.57 -5.93
C ALA A 30 -3.14 -9.43 -4.78
N LEU A 31 -1.90 -9.21 -4.34
CA LEU A 31 -1.32 -9.91 -3.20
C LEU A 31 -1.97 -9.46 -1.89
N ILE A 32 -2.24 -8.16 -1.73
CA ILE A 32 -2.94 -7.59 -0.57
C ILE A 32 -4.33 -8.20 -0.44
N ARG A 33 -5.15 -8.14 -1.50
CA ARG A 33 -6.49 -8.74 -1.48
C ARG A 33 -6.48 -10.24 -1.16
N LYS A 34 -5.44 -10.95 -1.58
CA LYS A 34 -5.25 -12.35 -1.23
C LYS A 34 -4.89 -12.52 0.24
N GLU A 35 -4.05 -11.65 0.78
CA GLU A 35 -3.69 -11.61 2.20
C GLU A 35 -4.94 -11.37 3.05
N ASP A 36 -5.73 -10.33 2.74
CA ASP A 36 -6.97 -9.98 3.46
C ASP A 36 -7.95 -11.16 3.48
N ALA A 37 -8.22 -11.76 2.31
CA ALA A 37 -9.12 -12.91 2.21
C ALA A 37 -8.64 -14.14 2.98
N LEU A 38 -7.32 -14.31 3.12
CA LEU A 38 -6.73 -15.36 3.95
C LEU A 38 -6.74 -14.99 5.44
N ASP A 39 -6.61 -13.71 5.78
CA ASP A 39 -6.69 -13.22 7.17
C ASP A 39 -8.10 -13.43 7.74
N ASP A 40 -9.14 -13.05 7.00
CA ASP A 40 -10.53 -13.28 7.38
C ASP A 40 -10.80 -14.76 7.67
N ARG A 41 -10.31 -15.64 6.79
CA ARG A 41 -10.47 -17.10 6.94
C ARG A 41 -9.63 -17.69 8.07
N CYS A 42 -8.44 -17.15 8.31
CA CYS A 42 -7.56 -17.55 9.41
C CYS A 42 -8.17 -17.16 10.76
N ARG A 43 -8.83 -16.00 10.86
CA ARG A 43 -9.48 -15.50 12.07
C ARG A 43 -10.88 -16.08 12.28
N ALA A 44 -11.51 -16.61 11.24
CA ALA A 44 -12.84 -17.20 11.34
C ALA A 44 -12.85 -18.38 12.33
N PRO A 45 -13.81 -18.41 13.28
CA PRO A 45 -13.93 -19.53 14.21
C PRO A 45 -14.18 -20.84 13.46
N GLY A 46 -13.33 -21.84 13.70
CA GLY A 46 -13.38 -23.14 13.00
C GLY A 46 -12.93 -23.11 11.53
N GLY A 47 -12.45 -21.97 11.02
CA GLY A 47 -12.11 -21.77 9.61
C GLY A 47 -10.78 -22.38 9.15
N ASP A 48 -9.88 -22.73 10.08
CA ASP A 48 -8.58 -23.30 9.76
C ASP A 48 -8.11 -24.36 10.78
N PRO A 49 -8.77 -25.53 10.85
CA PRO A 49 -8.46 -26.57 11.84
C PRO A 49 -7.04 -27.13 11.73
N ASN A 50 -6.35 -26.91 10.60
CA ASN A 50 -5.00 -27.41 10.35
C ASN A 50 -3.95 -26.28 10.25
N GLY A 51 -4.32 -25.03 10.49
CA GLY A 51 -3.42 -23.88 10.38
C GLY A 51 -2.91 -23.59 8.96
N ARG A 52 -3.45 -24.24 7.91
CA ARG A 52 -2.95 -24.13 6.54
C ARG A 52 -3.23 -22.75 5.95
N VAL A 53 -4.41 -22.19 6.23
CA VAL A 53 -4.81 -20.86 5.77
C VAL A 53 -3.94 -19.81 6.43
N CYS A 54 -3.73 -19.89 7.74
CA CYS A 54 -2.85 -18.98 8.48
C CYS A 54 -1.39 -19.06 8.01
N LEU A 55 -0.89 -20.25 7.68
CA LEU A 55 0.44 -20.43 7.09
C LEU A 55 0.53 -19.82 5.70
N GLU A 56 -0.49 -19.99 4.86
CA GLU A 56 -0.53 -19.35 3.53
C GLU A 56 -0.58 -17.83 3.64
N ARG A 57 -1.41 -17.29 4.55
CA ARG A 57 -1.43 -15.85 4.87
C ARG A 57 -0.04 -15.36 5.22
N GLY A 58 0.64 -16.05 6.14
CA GLY A 58 2.02 -15.71 6.54
C GLY A 58 3.01 -15.69 5.39
N ARG A 59 2.90 -16.63 4.43
CA ARG A 59 3.76 -16.63 3.22
C ARG A 59 3.47 -15.44 2.31
N ILE A 60 2.21 -15.04 2.15
CA ILE A 60 1.83 -13.87 1.35
C ILE A 60 2.33 -12.59 2.03
N LEU A 61 2.16 -12.48 3.35
CA LEU A 61 2.66 -11.36 4.14
C LEU A 61 4.18 -11.21 3.98
N LEU A 62 4.96 -12.29 4.18
CA LEU A 62 6.42 -12.27 3.95
C LEU A 62 6.79 -11.84 2.54
N LYS A 63 6.03 -12.29 1.53
CA LYS A 63 6.25 -11.88 0.14
C LYS A 63 5.98 -10.39 -0.08
N LEU A 64 4.92 -9.84 0.52
CA LEU A 64 4.63 -8.40 0.47
C LEU A 64 5.75 -7.60 1.14
N THR A 65 6.21 -8.03 2.32
CA THR A 65 7.34 -7.42 3.04
C THR A 65 8.61 -7.44 2.20
N HIS A 66 8.95 -8.56 1.56
CA HIS A 66 10.11 -8.65 0.67
C HIS A 66 10.01 -7.73 -0.55
N LEU A 67 8.79 -7.46 -1.02
CA LEU A 67 8.52 -6.48 -2.08
C LEU A 67 8.49 -5.02 -1.55
N GLY A 68 8.75 -4.82 -0.27
CA GLY A 68 8.82 -3.53 0.40
C GLY A 68 7.45 -2.95 0.75
N TRP A 69 6.45 -3.80 0.98
CA TRP A 69 5.11 -3.41 1.43
C TRP A 69 4.80 -4.00 2.81
N CYS A 70 4.40 -3.15 3.74
CA CYS A 70 4.17 -3.48 5.14
C CYS A 70 2.81 -2.95 5.59
N TRP A 71 2.16 -3.70 6.47
CA TRP A 71 0.92 -3.31 7.11
C TRP A 71 1.21 -2.37 8.30
N ASP A 72 0.57 -1.21 8.31
CA ASP A 72 0.64 -0.23 9.40
C ASP A 72 -0.61 -0.36 10.28
N SER A 73 -0.44 -0.98 11.45
CA SER A 73 -1.54 -1.16 12.41
C SER A 73 -1.92 0.12 13.17
N GLU A 74 -1.15 1.20 13.07
CA GLU A 74 -1.43 2.46 13.78
C GLU A 74 -2.40 3.35 13.00
N LYS A 75 -2.52 3.15 11.69
CA LYS A 75 -3.49 3.85 10.83
C LYS A 75 -4.78 3.04 10.66
N MET A 76 -5.44 2.73 11.77
CA MET A 76 -6.75 2.08 11.76
C MET A 76 -7.86 3.06 11.34
N ASP A 77 -7.93 3.41 10.05
CA ASP A 77 -9.20 3.85 9.46
C ASP A 77 -9.87 2.65 8.78
N PRO A 78 -10.94 2.08 9.35
CA PRO A 78 -11.58 0.85 8.84
C PRO A 78 -12.23 1.01 7.45
N ILE A 79 -12.34 2.24 6.91
CA ILE A 79 -13.01 2.48 5.63
C ILE A 79 -12.12 2.14 4.42
N GLU A 80 -10.79 2.09 4.58
CA GLU A 80 -9.86 1.85 3.46
C GLU A 80 -8.69 0.92 3.86
N ALA A 81 -8.94 -0.39 3.97
CA ALA A 81 -7.90 -1.40 4.30
C ALA A 81 -6.67 -1.35 3.37
N ASP A 82 -6.87 -1.04 2.09
CA ASP A 82 -5.78 -0.84 1.12
C ASP A 82 -4.82 0.30 1.53
N ASN A 83 -5.26 1.27 2.34
CA ASN A 83 -4.44 2.39 2.80
C ASN A 83 -3.55 2.06 4.00
N HIS A 84 -3.77 0.90 4.64
CA HIS A 84 -2.94 0.44 5.76
C HIS A 84 -1.65 -0.20 5.22
N TRP A 85 -1.63 -0.58 3.95
CA TRP A 85 -0.44 -1.04 3.26
C TRP A 85 0.41 0.13 2.79
N MET A 86 1.57 0.30 3.42
CA MET A 86 2.54 1.33 3.08
C MET A 86 3.86 0.73 2.64
N ARG A 87 4.75 1.58 2.10
CA ARG A 87 6.14 1.18 1.89
C ARG A 87 6.77 0.86 3.24
N CYS A 88 7.40 -0.30 3.35
CA CYS A 88 8.15 -0.64 4.56
C CYS A 88 9.19 0.45 4.84
N SER A 89 9.17 0.98 6.06
CA SER A 89 10.28 1.78 6.58
C SER A 89 11.42 0.85 7.01
N ASP A 90 12.60 1.41 7.28
CA ASP A 90 13.74 0.63 7.78
C ASP A 90 13.42 -0.16 9.07
N ALA A 91 12.44 0.31 9.86
CA ALA A 91 11.97 -0.37 11.06
C ALA A 91 11.21 -1.69 10.79
N HIS A 92 10.75 -1.92 9.56
CA HIS A 92 9.96 -3.11 9.18
C HIS A 92 10.73 -4.09 8.28
N LYS A 93 12.02 -3.87 8.04
CA LYS A 93 12.86 -4.82 7.32
C LYS A 93 13.10 -6.04 8.22
N ILE A 94 12.49 -7.17 7.87
CA ILE A 94 12.85 -8.46 8.44
C ILE A 94 14.22 -8.84 7.84
N PRO A 95 15.27 -9.05 8.66
CA PRO A 95 16.62 -9.39 8.19
C PRO A 95 16.69 -10.73 7.46
#